data_AF-A0A1G1GC84-F1
#
_entry.id   AF-A0A1G1GC84-F1
#
_cell.length_a   1.000
_cell.length_b   1.000
_cell.length_c   1.000
_cell.angle_alpha   90.00
_cell.angle_beta   90.00
_cell.angle_gamma   90.00
#
_symmetry.space_group_name_H-M   'P 1'
#
loop_
_entity.id
_entity.type
_entity.pdbx_description
1 polymer ?
#
loop_
_entity_poly.entity_id
_entity_poly.type
_entity_poly.pdbx_seq_one_letter_code
_entity_poly.pdbx_strand_id
1 'polypeptide(L)'
;MVDKSLILRKIEKAESYLKQIRQKKDLGIEGFRKDRDLQSIVLFNLIQAIQSCIDIGAHIISDSGWETPGSQADIFETLVEEKVITKPLAGKMIKMTGFRN
;
A
#
# COMPACT_ATOMS: atom_id res chain seq x y z
N MET A 1 -17.29 -6.65 -12.11
CA MET A 1 -16.26 -6.45 -13.17
C MET A 1 -15.35 -5.38 -12.64
N VAL A 2 -14.04 -5.64 -12.65
CA VAL A 2 -13.02 -4.75 -12.08
C VAL A 2 -13.25 -3.28 -12.48
N ASP A 3 -13.67 -2.45 -11.52
CA ASP A 3 -13.84 -1.01 -11.70
C ASP A 3 -12.48 -0.30 -11.77
N LYS A 4 -12.04 -0.05 -13.01
CA LYS A 4 -10.80 0.67 -13.30
C LYS A 4 -10.79 2.09 -12.73
N SER A 5 -11.94 2.77 -12.66
CA SER A 5 -12.01 4.14 -12.15
C SER A 5 -11.77 4.17 -10.63
N LEU A 6 -12.30 3.18 -9.91
CA LEU A 6 -12.06 3.02 -8.48
C LEU A 6 -10.60 2.69 -8.20
N ILE A 7 -9.99 1.79 -8.98
CA ILE A 7 -8.57 1.46 -8.86
C ILE A 7 -7.70 2.71 -9.09
N LEU A 8 -7.97 3.49 -10.16
CA LEU A 8 -7.23 4.72 -10.44
C LEU A 8 -7.32 5.72 -9.29
N ARG A 9 -8.50 5.94 -8.73
CA ARG A 9 -8.68 6.82 -7.56
C ARG A 9 -7.89 6.34 -6.34
N LYS A 10 -7.82 5.02 -6.10
CA LYS A 10 -7.02 4.45 -5.01
C LYS A 10 -5.51 4.62 -5.25
N ILE A 11 -5.06 4.47 -6.50
CA ILE A 11 -3.67 4.73 -6.90
C ILE A 11 -3.31 6.21 -6.67
N GLU A 12 -4.13 7.15 -7.16
CA GLU A 12 -3.93 8.59 -6.96
C GLU A 12 -3.84 8.94 -5.46
N LYS A 13 -4.67 8.30 -4.64
CA LYS A 13 -4.65 8.48 -3.19
C LYS A 13 -3.34 7.96 -2.57
N ALA A 14 -2.88 6.78 -2.96
CA ALA A 14 -1.59 6.23 -2.52
C ALA A 14 -0.43 7.14 -2.92
N GLU A 15 -0.43 7.64 -4.16
CA GLU A 15 0.58 8.57 -4.66
C GLU A 15 0.59 9.89 -3.91
N SER A 16 -0.59 10.41 -3.53
CA SER A 16 -0.71 11.61 -2.70
C SER A 16 -0.06 11.43 -1.33
N TYR A 17 -0.29 10.30 -0.65
CA TYR A 17 0.37 9.99 0.62
C TYR A 17 1.89 9.90 0.46
N LEU A 18 2.37 9.21 -0.58
CA LEU A 18 3.80 9.12 -0.87
C LEU A 18 4.41 10.49 -1.22
N LYS A 19 3.67 11.37 -1.90
CA LYS A 19 4.09 12.74 -2.20
C LYS A 19 4.27 13.55 -0.92
N GLN A 20 3.32 13.45 0.02
CA GLN A 20 3.42 14.12 1.32
C GLN A 20 4.63 13.64 2.12
N ILE A 21 4.93 12.34 2.12
CA ILE A 21 6.16 11.82 2.75
C ILE A 21 7.41 12.42 2.08
N ARG A 22 7.46 12.45 0.75
CA ARG A 22 8.61 12.99 0.00
C ARG A 22 8.85 14.48 0.29
N GLN A 23 7.80 15.26 0.48
CA GLN A 23 7.88 16.69 0.81
C GLN A 23 8.49 16.97 2.19
N LYS A 24 8.55 15.96 3.07
CA LYS A 24 9.09 16.11 4.41
C LYS A 24 10.56 15.71 4.53
N LYS A 25 11.22 15.39 3.41
CA LYS A 25 12.62 14.92 3.39
C LYS A 25 13.65 15.98 3.75
N ASP A 26 13.31 17.26 3.58
CA ASP A 26 14.26 18.38 3.69
C ASP A 26 14.92 18.51 5.08
N LEU A 27 14.24 18.03 6.14
CA LEU A 27 14.74 18.04 7.51
C LEU A 27 15.83 16.97 7.77
N GLY A 28 16.01 16.04 6.83
CA GLY A 28 16.96 14.93 6.97
C GLY A 28 16.63 13.98 8.12
N ILE A 29 17.50 12.99 8.34
CA ILE A 29 17.30 11.96 9.37
C ILE A 29 17.38 12.53 10.79
N GLU A 30 18.24 13.52 11.03
CA GLU A 30 18.41 14.12 12.36
C GLU A 30 17.21 15.00 12.75
N GLY A 31 16.66 15.75 11.80
CA GLY A 31 15.40 16.47 12.01
C GLY A 31 14.23 15.51 12.25
N PHE A 32 14.14 14.45 11.45
CA PHE A 32 13.14 13.39 11.62
C PHE A 32 13.18 12.76 13.02
N ARG A 33 14.36 12.45 13.56
CA ARG A 33 14.51 11.82 14.88
C ARG A 33 14.06 12.71 16.04
N LYS A 34 14.18 14.03 15.90
CA LYS A 34 13.87 15.01 16.96
C LYS A 34 12.44 15.53 16.91
N ASP A 35 11.73 15.31 15.81
CA ASP A 35 10.38 15.80 15.59
C ASP A 35 9.34 14.65 15.59
N ARG A 36 8.55 14.57 16.66
CA ARG A 36 7.52 13.54 16.86
C ARG A 36 6.32 13.71 15.95
N ASP A 37 5.99 14.95 15.58
CA ASP A 37 4.87 15.24 14.70
C ASP A 37 5.23 14.82 13.28
N LEU A 38 6.45 15.12 12.84
CA LEU A 38 6.99 14.66 11.58
C LEU A 38 7.01 13.12 11.50
N GLN A 39 7.48 12.43 12.55
CA GLN A 39 7.42 10.96 12.62
C GLN A 39 6.00 10.44 12.44
N SER A 40 5.05 11.02 13.17
CA SER A 40 3.64 10.62 13.13
C SER A 40 3.02 10.84 11.75
N ILE A 41 3.30 11.98 11.12
CA ILE A 41 2.80 12.30 9.77
C ILE A 41 3.36 11.32 8.72
N VAL A 42 4.67 11.04 8.78
CA VAL A 42 5.31 10.11 7.84
C VAL A 42 4.76 8.70 8.03
N LEU A 43 4.66 8.23 9.28
CA LEU A 43 4.14 6.91 9.61
C LEU A 43 2.69 6.76 9.16
N PHE A 44 1.83 7.74 9.49
CA PHE A 44 0.44 7.75 9.08
C PHE A 44 0.31 7.66 7.56
N ASN A 45 0.99 8.54 6.82
CA ASN A 45 0.93 8.54 5.36
C ASN A 45 1.45 7.23 4.76
N LEU A 46 2.48 6.60 5.36
CA LEU A 46 3.02 5.34 4.87
C LEU A 46 2.01 4.20 5.08
N ILE A 47 1.40 4.12 6.25
CA ILE A 47 0.32 3.16 6.55
C ILE A 47 -0.84 3.33 5.57
N GLN A 48 -1.25 4.57 5.30
CA GLN A 48 -2.35 4.85 4.37
C GLN A 48 -2.03 4.47 2.91
N ALA A 49 -0.78 4.65 2.48
CA ALA A 49 -0.34 4.18 1.16
C ALA A 49 -0.39 2.65 1.06
N ILE A 50 0.08 1.94 2.09
CA ILE A 50 0.04 0.47 2.16
C ILE A 50 -1.42 -0.03 2.15
N GLN A 51 -2.30 0.59 2.94
CA GLN A 51 -3.73 0.27 2.96
C GLN A 51 -4.37 0.44 1.58
N SER A 52 -4.01 1.50 0.85
CA SER A 52 -4.54 1.73 -0.49
C SER A 52 -4.15 0.59 -1.45
N CYS A 53 -2.94 0.04 -1.34
CA CYS A 53 -2.53 -1.12 -2.12
C CYS A 53 -3.30 -2.40 -1.74
N ILE A 54 -3.53 -2.62 -0.43
CA ILE A 54 -4.34 -3.75 0.08
C ILE A 54 -5.76 -3.67 -0.48
N ASP A 55 -6.38 -2.50 -0.40
CA ASP A 55 -7.73 -2.27 -0.90
C ASP A 55 -7.85 -2.52 -2.41
N ILE A 56 -6.83 -2.12 -3.19
CA ILE A 56 -6.80 -2.38 -4.65
C ILE A 56 -6.76 -3.90 -4.89
N GLY A 57 -5.90 -4.63 -4.18
CA GLY A 57 -5.81 -6.08 -4.32
C GLY A 57 -7.11 -6.78 -3.94
N ALA A 58 -7.70 -6.42 -2.80
CA ALA A 58 -8.98 -6.96 -2.36
C ALA A 58 -10.10 -6.67 -3.36
N HIS A 59 -10.13 -5.47 -3.94
CA HIS A 59 -11.09 -5.09 -4.98
C HIS A 59 -10.95 -5.98 -6.22
N ILE A 60 -9.74 -6.16 -6.73
CA ILE A 60 -9.47 -7.00 -7.90
C ILE A 60 -9.90 -8.45 -7.65
N ILE A 61 -9.53 -9.00 -6.49
CA ILE A 61 -9.86 -10.39 -6.12
C ILE A 61 -11.38 -10.57 -6.04
N SER A 62 -12.07 -9.67 -5.33
CA SER A 62 -13.53 -9.73 -5.18
C SER A 62 -14.27 -9.60 -6.51
N ASP A 63 -13.84 -8.71 -7.41
CA ASP A 63 -14.48 -8.51 -8.71
C ASP A 63 -14.20 -9.63 -9.71
N SER A 64 -13.13 -10.39 -9.49
CA SER A 64 -12.71 -11.49 -10.36
C SER A 64 -13.28 -12.85 -9.92
N GLY A 65 -13.93 -12.90 -8.75
CA GLY A 65 -14.53 -14.13 -8.22
C GLY A 65 -13.50 -15.19 -7.80
N TRP A 66 -12.28 -14.77 -7.49
CA TRP A 66 -11.23 -15.66 -7.00
C TRP A 66 -11.45 -16.02 -5.53
N GLU A 67 -10.65 -16.97 -5.03
CA GLU A 67 -10.72 -17.39 -3.63
C GLU A 67 -10.50 -16.20 -2.69
N THR A 68 -11.26 -16.17 -1.59
CA THR A 68 -11.19 -15.07 -0.63
C THR A 68 -9.92 -15.20 0.22
N PRO A 69 -9.05 -14.19 0.26
CA PRO A 69 -7.80 -14.24 1.02
C PRO A 69 -8.06 -14.33 2.53
N GLY A 70 -7.31 -15.17 3.25
CA GLY A 70 -7.41 -15.32 4.70
C GLY A 70 -6.65 -14.23 5.48
N SER A 71 -5.70 -13.56 4.82
CA SER A 71 -4.89 -12.49 5.38
C SER A 71 -4.58 -11.39 4.36
N GLN A 72 -4.01 -10.27 4.83
CA GLN A 72 -3.52 -9.22 3.93
C GLN A 72 -2.31 -9.65 3.10
N ALA A 73 -1.52 -10.62 3.59
CA ALA A 73 -0.40 -11.17 2.82
C ALA A 73 -0.95 -12.00 1.64
N ASP A 74 -1.96 -12.83 1.92
CA ASP A 74 -2.62 -13.72 0.95
C ASP A 74 -3.16 -12.93 -0.24
N ILE A 75 -3.65 -11.69 -0.04
CA ILE A 75 -4.07 -10.79 -1.14
C ILE A 75 -2.96 -10.68 -2.21
N PHE A 76 -1.72 -10.43 -1.80
CA PHE A 76 -0.62 -10.26 -2.73
C PHE A 76 -0.12 -11.59 -3.31
N GLU A 77 -0.35 -12.71 -2.62
CA GLU A 77 -0.06 -14.05 -3.12
C GLU A 77 -1.04 -14.42 -4.25
N THR A 78 -2.35 -14.24 -4.03
CA THR A 78 -3.39 -14.45 -5.06
C THR A 78 -3.13 -13.59 -6.30
N LEU A 79 -2.74 -12.33 -6.14
CA LEU A 79 -2.41 -11.46 -7.29
C LEU A 79 -1.21 -11.95 -8.11
N VAL A 80 -0.29 -12.73 -7.52
CA VAL A 80 0.83 -13.35 -8.25
C VAL A 80 0.37 -14.60 -8.98
N GLU A 81 -0.43 -15.43 -8.33
CA GLU A 81 -1.01 -16.65 -8.92
C GLU A 81 -1.81 -16.32 -10.19
N GLU A 82 -2.60 -15.25 -10.12
CA GLU A 82 -3.42 -14.72 -11.21
C GLU A 82 -2.64 -13.79 -12.16
N LYS A 83 -1.31 -13.69 -11.99
CA LYS A 83 -0.38 -12.96 -12.87
C LYS A 83 -0.68 -11.45 -13.00
N VAL A 84 -1.35 -10.86 -12.01
CA VAL A 84 -1.65 -9.42 -11.96
C VAL A 84 -0.41 -8.62 -11.56
N ILE A 85 0.39 -9.16 -10.64
CA ILE A 85 1.64 -8.55 -10.19
C ILE A 85 2.80 -9.56 -10.22
N THR A 86 4.03 -9.04 -10.19
CA THR A 86 5.22 -9.90 -10.16
C THR A 86 5.51 -10.40 -8.75
N LYS A 87 6.08 -11.61 -8.64
CA LYS A 87 6.51 -12.18 -7.36
C LYS A 87 7.45 -11.26 -6.55
N PRO A 88 8.42 -10.55 -7.15
CA PRO A 88 9.24 -9.58 -6.41
C PRO A 88 8.45 -8.39 -5.84
N LEU A 89 7.42 -7.91 -6.54
CA LEU A 89 6.55 -6.85 -6.04
C LEU A 89 5.70 -7.34 -4.88
N ALA A 90 5.05 -8.51 -5.02
CA ALA A 90 4.27 -9.12 -3.95
C ALA A 90 5.11 -9.34 -2.68
N GLY A 91 6.34 -9.87 -2.83
CA GLY A 91 7.24 -10.07 -1.70
C GLY A 91 7.61 -8.78 -0.96
N LYS A 92 7.64 -7.63 -1.64
CA LYS A 92 7.78 -6.32 -0.97
C LYS A 92 6.49 -5.96 -0.23
N MET A 93 5.34 -6.08 -0.89
CA MET A 93 4.05 -5.70 -0.33
C MET A 93 3.66 -6.53 0.89
N ILE A 94 3.92 -7.84 0.88
CA ILE A 94 3.71 -8.74 2.04
C ILE A 94 4.54 -8.28 3.25
N LYS A 95 5.78 -7.82 3.05
CA LYS A 95 6.57 -7.23 4.15
C LYS A 95 5.96 -5.92 4.65
N MET A 96 5.39 -5.13 3.75
CA MET A 96 4.73 -3.87 4.11
C MET A 96 3.42 -4.08 4.87
N THR A 97 2.68 -5.17 4.64
CA THR A 97 1.51 -5.49 5.50
C THR A 97 1.95 -5.75 6.93
N GLY A 98 3.09 -6.43 7.13
CA GLY A 98 3.70 -6.60 8.44
C GLY A 98 4.16 -5.29 9.07
N PHE A 99 4.69 -4.33 8.30
CA PHE A 99 5.09 -3.01 8.82
C PHE A 99 3.90 -2.19 9.36
N ARG A 100 2.70 -2.38 8.79
CA ARG A 100 1.48 -1.66 9.20
C ARG A 100 0.91 -2.15 10.53
N ASN A 101 1.08 -3.44 10.83
CA ASN A 101 0.47 -4.10 12.00
C ASN A 101 1.36 -3.97 13.24
#